data_AF-A0A645JEU7-F1
#
_entry.id   AF-A0A645JEU7-F1
#
_cell.length_a   1.000
_cell.length_b   1.000
_cell.length_c   1.000
_cell.angle_alpha   90.00
_cell.angle_beta   90.00
_cell.angle_gamma   90.00
#
_symmetry.space_group_name_H-M   'P 1'
#
loop_
_entity.id
_entity.type
_entity.pdbx_description
1 polymer ?
#
loop_
_entity_poly.entity_id
_entity_poly.type
_entity_poly.pdbx_seq_one_letter_code
_entity_poly.pdbx_strand_id
1 'polypeptide(L)'
;MESNKSLIGCPSCGGTGFSGRIGVFECLYVSNAIRKLLFQETPVQFIREQAHKEGMESLLEDGIQKVRKGLTTMKEIASLSSDMPMPMPNEVLN
;
A
#
# COMPACT_ATOMS: atom_id res chain seq x y z
N MET A 1 17.88 16.93 16.55
CA MET A 1 17.76 15.73 17.41
C MET A 1 17.29 14.59 16.51
N GLU A 2 18.20 14.03 15.72
CA GLU A 2 17.93 12.86 14.87
C GLU A 2 18.45 11.62 15.59
N SER A 3 17.62 11.08 16.47
CA SER A 3 17.94 9.88 17.25
C SER A 3 17.56 8.64 16.45
N ASN A 4 18.51 8.18 15.64
CA ASN A 4 18.92 6.78 15.52
C ASN A 4 17.79 5.74 15.69
N LYS A 5 16.93 5.58 14.68
CA LYS A 5 15.90 4.53 14.63
C LYS A 5 16.59 3.20 14.30
N SER A 6 17.19 2.58 15.31
CA SER A 6 17.78 1.24 15.20
C SER A 6 16.67 0.23 14.87
N LEU A 7 16.73 -0.38 13.68
CA LEU A 7 15.86 -1.48 13.24
C LEU A 7 16.01 -2.75 14.11
N ILE A 8 17.02 -2.77 14.99
CA ILE A 8 17.44 -3.90 15.83
C ILE A 8 16.49 -4.07 17.05
N GLY A 9 15.58 -3.13 17.27
CA GLY A 9 14.68 -3.15 18.41
C GLY A 9 15.36 -2.64 19.70
N CYS A 10 14.57 -2.07 20.60
CA CYS A 10 15.02 -1.49 21.85
C CYS A 10 13.95 -1.68 22.95
N PRO A 11 14.26 -1.38 24.23
CA PRO A 11 13.30 -1.55 25.32
C PRO A 11 11.99 -0.78 25.11
N SER A 12 12.04 0.41 24.50
CA SER A 12 10.83 1.22 24.28
C SER A 12 9.91 0.67 23.18
N CYS A 13 10.41 -0.17 22.28
CA CYS A 13 9.59 -0.87 21.29
C CYS A 13 9.38 -2.36 21.63
N GLY A 14 9.76 -2.79 22.85
CA GLY A 14 9.69 -4.18 23.27
C GLY A 14 10.54 -5.14 22.41
N GLY A 15 11.63 -4.65 21.81
CA GLY A 15 12.50 -5.45 20.94
C GLY A 15 11.94 -5.74 19.54
N THR A 16 10.77 -5.21 19.15
CA THR A 16 10.13 -5.54 17.87
C THR A 16 10.67 -4.74 16.67
N GLY A 17 11.26 -3.57 16.91
CA GLY A 17 11.60 -2.59 15.86
C GLY A 17 10.41 -1.74 15.39
N PHE A 18 9.20 -1.94 15.95
CA PHE A 18 7.99 -1.22 15.60
C PHE A 18 7.31 -0.60 16.84
N SER A 19 6.62 0.52 16.66
CA SER A 19 5.80 1.12 17.72
C SER A 19 4.60 1.82 17.10
N GLY A 20 3.42 1.55 17.66
CA GLY A 20 2.15 2.00 17.09
C GLY A 20 1.73 1.23 15.82
N ARG A 21 0.75 1.77 15.11
CA ARG A 21 0.24 1.24 13.84
C ARG A 21 -0.10 2.40 12.92
N ILE A 22 0.10 2.20 11.62
CA ILE A 22 -0.35 3.11 10.57
C ILE A 22 -1.34 2.37 9.66
N GLY A 23 -2.47 3.00 9.34
CA GLY A 23 -3.44 2.42 8.40
C GLY A 23 -2.90 2.47 6.98
N VAL A 24 -3.21 1.47 6.17
CA VAL A 24 -3.03 1.47 4.71
C VAL A 24 -4.43 1.38 4.10
N PHE A 25 -4.73 2.20 3.10
CA PHE A 25 -6.08 2.42 2.62
C PHE A 25 -6.19 2.31 1.11
N GLU A 26 -7.30 1.75 0.68
CA GLU A 26 -7.80 1.81 -0.69
C GLU A 26 -9.21 2.40 -0.61
N CYS A 27 -9.42 3.55 -1.25
CA CYS A 27 -10.66 4.31 -1.10
C CYS A 27 -11.28 4.60 -2.46
N LEU A 28 -12.35 3.88 -2.80
CA LEU A 28 -13.14 4.13 -3.99
C LEU A 28 -14.09 5.31 -3.79
N TYR A 29 -13.86 6.42 -4.49
CA TYR A 29 -14.84 7.48 -4.61
C TYR A 29 -15.88 7.12 -5.69
N VAL A 30 -17.16 7.04 -5.30
CA VAL A 30 -18.24 6.66 -6.23
C VAL A 30 -18.67 7.87 -7.05
N SER A 31 -17.91 8.19 -8.09
CA SER A 31 -18.24 9.23 -9.05
C SER A 31 -19.44 8.86 -9.93
N ASN A 32 -19.95 9.81 -10.71
CA ASN A 32 -21.00 9.55 -11.69
C ASN A 32 -20.56 8.54 -12.77
N ALA A 33 -19.27 8.49 -13.13
CA ALA A 33 -18.74 7.53 -14.08
C ALA A 33 -18.74 6.12 -13.49
N ILE A 34 -18.23 5.97 -12.26
CA ILE A 34 -18.28 4.71 -11.50
C ILE A 34 -19.72 4.24 -11.30
N ARG A 35 -20.63 5.14 -10.94
CA ARG A 35 -22.06 4.82 -10.78
C ARG A 35 -22.67 4.26 -12.06
N LYS A 36 -22.33 4.80 -13.23
CA LYS A 36 -22.79 4.26 -14.53
C LYS A 36 -22.27 2.84 -14.76
N LEU A 37 -20.99 2.59 -14.49
CA LEU A 37 -20.39 1.26 -14.63
C LEU A 37 -21.04 0.22 -13.71
N LEU A 38 -21.38 0.63 -12.47
CA LEU A 38 -22.11 -0.21 -11.52
C LEU A 38 -23.51 -0.61 -12.05
N PHE A 39 -24.26 0.33 -12.63
CA PHE A 39 -25.59 0.04 -13.21
C PHE A 39 -25.54 -0.80 -14.47
N GLN A 40 -24.42 -0.79 -15.19
CA GLN A 40 -24.21 -1.58 -16.40
C GLN A 40 -23.71 -3.01 -16.12
N GLU A 41 -23.51 -3.37 -14.84
CA GLU A 41 -22.98 -4.67 -14.41
C GLU A 41 -21.67 -5.04 -15.13
N THR A 42 -20.84 -4.03 -15.43
CA THR A 42 -19.57 -4.24 -16.12
C THR A 42 -18.58 -5.03 -15.26
N PRO A 43 -17.64 -5.78 -15.87
CA PRO A 43 -16.56 -6.42 -15.13
C PRO A 43 -15.83 -5.45 -14.21
N VAL A 44 -15.48 -5.90 -13.00
CA VAL A 44 -14.84 -5.09 -11.95
C VAL A 44 -13.56 -4.40 -12.42
N GLN A 45 -12.84 -4.96 -13.41
CA GLN A 45 -11.64 -4.31 -13.96
C GLN A 45 -11.93 -2.90 -14.46
N PHE A 46 -13.09 -2.68 -15.11
CA PHE A 46 -13.43 -1.37 -15.67
C PHE A 46 -13.70 -0.34 -14.58
N ILE A 47 -14.28 -0.78 -13.45
CA ILE A 47 -14.47 0.06 -12.27
C ILE A 47 -13.12 0.43 -11.68
N ARG A 48 -12.21 -0.54 -11.52
CA ARG A 48 -10.84 -0.28 -11.03
C ARG A 48 -10.07 0.66 -11.93
N GLU A 49 -10.06 0.42 -13.24
CA GLU A 49 -9.41 1.28 -14.22
C GLU A 49 -9.94 2.71 -14.16
N GLN A 50 -11.26 2.88 -14.07
CA GLN A 50 -11.88 4.19 -13.94
C GLN A 50 -11.51 4.86 -12.62
N ALA A 51 -11.50 4.12 -11.51
CA ALA A 51 -11.13 4.64 -10.20
C ALA A 51 -9.67 5.09 -10.17
N HIS A 52 -8.74 4.31 -10.74
CA HIS A 52 -7.34 4.71 -10.87
C HIS A 52 -7.17 5.96 -11.73
N LYS A 53 -7.90 6.06 -12.85
CA LYS A 53 -7.92 7.28 -13.68
C LYS A 53 -8.40 8.51 -12.91
N GLU A 54 -9.29 8.32 -11.94
CA GLU A 54 -9.82 9.36 -11.06
C GLU A 54 -8.92 9.62 -9.83
N GLY A 55 -7.77 8.96 -9.72
CA GLY A 55 -6.78 9.18 -8.67
C GLY A 55 -6.91 8.27 -7.44
N MET A 56 -7.69 7.19 -7.53
CA MET A 56 -7.68 6.15 -6.50
C MET A 56 -6.30 5.47 -6.49
N GLU A 57 -5.70 5.40 -5.30
CA GLU A 57 -4.54 4.56 -5.03
C GLU A 57 -5.02 3.19 -4.50
N SER A 58 -4.41 2.13 -5.00
CA SER A 58 -4.58 0.78 -4.47
C SER A 58 -3.93 0.64 -3.10
N LEU A 59 -4.34 -0.39 -2.36
CA LEU A 59 -3.75 -0.70 -1.05
C LEU A 59 -2.23 -0.87 -1.12
N LEU A 60 -1.73 -1.47 -2.20
CA LEU A 60 -0.29 -1.68 -2.40
C LEU A 60 0.45 -0.36 -2.69
N GLU A 61 -0.13 0.52 -3.51
CA GLU A 61 0.46 1.81 -3.84
C GLU A 61 0.60 2.71 -2.60
N ASP A 62 -0.45 2.84 -1.79
CA ASP A 62 -0.40 3.57 -0.52
C ASP A 62 0.62 2.95 0.45
N GLY A 63 0.66 1.61 0.52
CA GLY A 63 1.66 0.87 1.29
C GLY A 63 3.10 1.20 0.87
N ILE A 64 3.39 1.16 -0.44
CA ILE A 64 4.70 1.50 -1.00
C ILE A 64 5.07 2.96 -0.70
N GLN A 65 4.12 3.89 -0.79
CA GLN A 65 4.36 5.29 -0.43
C GLN A 65 4.76 5.44 1.05
N LYS A 66 4.14 4.67 1.95
CA LYS A 66 4.50 4.67 3.38
C LYS A 66 5.86 4.04 3.66
N VAL A 67 6.24 3.02 2.89
CA VAL A 67 7.61 2.46 2.96
C VAL A 67 8.63 3.50 2.51
N ARG A 68 8.38 4.18 1.37
CA ARG A 68 9.27 5.25 0.87
C ARG A 68 9.45 6.40 1.87
N LYS A 69 8.43 6.67 2.69
CA LYS A 69 8.46 7.66 3.77
C LYS A 69 9.10 7.14 5.08
N GLY A 70 9.55 5.88 5.15
CA GLY A 70 10.15 5.28 6.34
C GLY A 70 9.18 4.99 7.49
N LEU A 71 7.87 4.92 7.18
CA LEU A 71 6.80 4.74 8.17
C LEU A 71 6.52 3.26 8.49
N THR A 72 6.76 2.37 7.53
CA THR A 72 6.62 0.92 7.64
C THR A 72 7.67 0.23 6.76
N THR A 73 7.63 -1.10 6.66
CA THR A 73 8.59 -1.92 5.90
C THR A 73 7.91 -2.65 4.76
N MET A 74 8.67 -3.01 3.72
CA MET A 74 8.16 -3.86 2.62
C MET A 74 7.60 -5.19 3.15
N LYS A 75 8.18 -5.74 4.22
CA LYS A 75 7.72 -6.98 4.85
C LYS A 75 6.31 -6.85 5.44
N GLU A 76 6.01 -5.70 6.08
CA GLU A 76 4.65 -5.45 6.59
C GLU A 76 3.66 -5.31 5.43
N ILE A 77 3.99 -4.53 4.40
CA ILE A 77 3.12 -4.37 3.22
C ILE A 77 2.88 -5.71 2.53
N ALA A 78 3.89 -6.58 2.49
CA ALA A 78 3.77 -7.91 1.90
C ALA A 78 2.73 -8.81 2.56
N SER A 79 2.55 -8.63 3.86
CA SER A 79 1.57 -9.41 4.62
C SER A 79 0.12 -8.92 4.42
N LEU A 80 -0.07 -7.73 3.84
CA LEU A 80 -1.36 -7.07 3.73
C LEU A 80 -2.02 -7.21 2.34
N SER A 81 -1.24 -7.43 1.29
CA SER A 81 -1.75 -7.46 -0.09
C SER A 81 -1.31 -8.72 -0.82
N SER A 82 -2.29 -9.45 -1.37
CA SER A 82 -2.07 -10.55 -2.32
C SER A 82 -1.64 -10.08 -3.70
N ASP A 83 -1.83 -8.79 -3.98
CA ASP A 83 -1.52 -8.16 -5.27
C ASP A 83 -0.06 -7.73 -5.36
N MET A 84 0.77 -8.11 -4.37
CA MET A 84 2.22 -7.99 -4.55
C MET A 84 2.62 -8.83 -5.76
N PRO A 85 3.27 -8.24 -6.77
CA PRO A 85 3.92 -9.05 -7.79
C PRO A 85 4.95 -9.93 -7.08
N MET A 86 4.73 -11.25 -7.13
CA MET A 86 5.75 -12.26 -6.84
C MET A 86 7.06 -11.85 -7.51
N PRO A 87 8.22 -12.11 -6.86
CA PRO A 87 9.45 -11.38 -7.10
C PRO A 87 9.76 -11.23 -8.59
N MET A 88 10.03 -9.98 -8.99
CA MET A 88 10.61 -9.67 -10.29
C MET A 88 11.84 -10.57 -10.48
N PRO A 89 11.90 -11.39 -11.56
CA PRO A 89 13.12 -12.10 -11.89
C PRO A 89 14.20 -11.06 -12.20
N ASN A 90 15.13 -10.85 -11.26
CA ASN A 90 16.39 -10.11 -11.41
C ASN A 90 16.33 -8.69 -12.02
N GLU A 91 15.99 -7.67 -11.24
CA GLU A 91 16.39 -6.28 -11.57
C GLU A 91 16.72 -5.45 -10.31
N VAL A 92 17.76 -5.84 -9.57
CA VAL A 92 18.70 -4.91 -8.91
C VAL A 92 20.01 -5.65 -8.62
N LEU A 93 20.66 -6.10 -9.69
CA LEU A 93 22.12 -6.14 -9.76
C LEU A 93 22.51 -5.21 -10.90
N ASN A 94 22.73 -3.95 -10.54
CA ASN A 94 23.66 -3.01 -11.18
C ASN A 94 23.91 -1.89 -10.17
#